data_AF-A0A653CGJ1-F1
#
_entry.id   AF-A0A653CGJ1-F1
#
_cell.length_a   1.000
_cell.length_b   1.000
_cell.length_c   1.000
_cell.angle_alpha   90.00
_cell.angle_beta   90.00
_cell.angle_gamma   90.00
#
_symmetry.space_group_name_H-M   'P 1'
#
loop_
_entity.id
_entity.type
_entity.pdbx_description
1 polymer ?
#
loop_
_entity_poly.entity_id
_entity_poly.type
_entity_poly.pdbx_seq_one_letter_code
_entity_poly.pdbx_strand_id
1 'polypeptide(L)'
;MLCLTSMLLLLFPVHTFARCNDLDLTVTLRNPQNSRVKGQCRNSYHGRTYNSFTNIPYAEPPIGKRRLQKPRPIRPWKGIYDATEEGIVCVQDPVFPSDVMLGTEDCLVLNVYTPMISRNSSTLLPVLFWIHGGAFQFGSGMYLLGFGSFAKFDPSFLMDEEIVVVTINYRLGSLGFLTTEDDVIPPNLGLRDQYLALKWVQENIDLFGGNPRDIVISGESAGAASVCYHLLSHGPEMKAVTGAILISGTCLAHWALNKDIRAKAFNVGKKLGYSSDNNSANLLRQFQSLPVNTPPISLLKPTTVVYQ
;
A
#
# COMPACT_ATOMS: atom_id res chain seq x y z
N MET A 1 -10.77 -2.49 78.39
CA MET A 1 -10.02 -2.88 77.17
C MET A 1 -11.02 -2.98 76.01
N LEU A 2 -11.19 -1.91 75.25
CA LEU A 2 -11.97 -1.89 74.02
C LEU A 2 -10.99 -1.53 72.90
N CYS A 3 -10.71 -2.51 72.05
CA CYS A 3 -9.75 -2.43 70.96
C CYS A 3 -10.45 -1.77 69.75
N LEU A 4 -10.10 -0.53 69.43
CA LEU A 4 -10.51 0.15 68.20
C LEU A 4 -9.58 -0.30 67.08
N THR A 5 -10.04 -1.22 66.23
CA THR A 5 -9.36 -1.57 64.97
C THR A 5 -9.68 -0.51 63.92
N SER A 6 -8.69 0.34 63.63
CA SER A 6 -8.76 1.32 62.56
C SER A 6 -8.61 0.61 61.21
N MET A 7 -9.68 0.61 60.42
CA MET A 7 -9.74 -0.03 59.10
C MET A 7 -9.29 1.00 58.04
N LEU A 8 -8.03 0.89 57.60
CA LEU A 8 -7.49 1.70 56.50
C LEU A 8 -8.14 1.27 55.18
N LEU A 9 -9.00 2.13 54.63
CA LEU A 9 -9.53 1.99 53.27
C LEU A 9 -8.45 2.41 52.25
N LEU A 10 -7.74 1.42 51.69
CA LEU A 10 -6.87 1.62 50.53
C LEU A 10 -7.74 1.85 49.29
N LEU A 11 -7.92 3.13 48.91
CA LEU A 11 -8.49 3.50 47.63
C LEU A 11 -7.44 3.26 46.54
N PHE A 12 -7.47 2.07 45.92
CA PHE A 12 -6.76 1.87 44.66
C PHE A 12 -7.47 2.68 43.57
N PRO A 13 -6.77 3.56 42.83
CA PRO A 13 -7.36 4.23 41.69
C PRO A 13 -7.72 3.14 40.66
N VAL A 14 -9.02 2.88 40.50
CA VAL A 14 -9.53 2.05 39.42
C VAL A 14 -9.35 2.85 38.14
N HIS A 15 -8.19 2.74 37.51
CA HIS A 15 -8.03 3.15 36.12
C HIS A 15 -8.83 2.15 35.29
N THR A 16 -10.09 2.51 35.00
CA THR A 16 -10.86 1.84 33.96
C THR A 16 -10.16 2.10 32.64
N PHE A 17 -9.22 1.23 32.27
CA PHE A 17 -8.76 1.14 30.89
C PHE A 17 -9.97 0.76 30.06
N ALA A 18 -10.40 1.65 29.17
CA ALA A 18 -11.40 1.32 28.16
C ALA A 18 -10.90 0.06 27.43
N ARG A 19 -11.73 -1.00 27.39
CA ARG A 19 -11.37 -2.22 26.65
C ARG A 19 -11.36 -1.89 25.16
N CYS A 20 -10.49 -2.53 24.39
CA CYS A 20 -10.43 -2.44 22.91
C CYS A 20 -11.82 -2.40 22.24
N ASN A 21 -12.77 -3.17 22.76
CA ASN A 21 -14.08 -3.37 22.17
C ASN A 21 -15.06 -2.21 22.41
N ASP A 22 -14.75 -1.27 23.30
CA ASP A 22 -15.67 -0.17 23.66
C ASP A 22 -15.37 1.12 22.89
N LEU A 23 -14.32 1.16 22.06
CA LEU A 23 -13.90 2.33 21.30
C LEU A 23 -14.51 2.32 19.89
N ASP A 24 -15.35 3.31 19.57
CA ASP A 24 -15.73 3.58 18.19
C ASP A 24 -14.53 4.15 17.42
N LEU A 25 -13.82 3.27 16.72
CA LEU A 25 -12.68 3.56 15.85
C LEU A 25 -13.11 3.97 14.44
N THR A 26 -14.11 4.82 14.34
CA THR A 26 -14.52 5.41 13.06
C THR A 26 -13.74 6.70 12.80
N VAL A 27 -13.06 6.77 11.66
CA VAL A 27 -12.36 7.97 11.18
C VAL A 27 -13.10 8.52 9.96
N THR A 28 -13.37 9.82 9.95
CA THR A 28 -13.96 10.52 8.79
C THR A 28 -12.85 11.17 7.99
N LEU A 29 -12.64 10.69 6.77
CA LEU A 29 -11.58 11.12 5.87
C LEU A 29 -11.84 12.51 5.30
N ARG A 30 -10.75 13.24 5.06
CA ARG A 30 -10.78 14.52 4.36
C ARG A 30 -10.87 14.31 2.85
N ASN A 31 -10.13 13.34 2.32
CA ASN A 31 -10.18 12.95 0.91
C ASN A 31 -10.11 11.40 0.79
N PRO A 32 -11.10 10.73 0.19
CA PRO A 32 -12.34 11.30 -0.37
C PRO A 32 -13.27 11.89 0.69
N GLN A 33 -13.87 13.04 0.36
CA GLN A 33 -14.60 13.88 1.30
C GLN A 33 -15.74 13.12 2.01
N ASN A 34 -15.76 13.20 3.35
CA ASN A 34 -16.79 12.62 4.22
C ASN A 34 -16.94 11.10 4.13
N SER A 35 -16.02 10.42 3.45
CA SER A 35 -15.91 8.97 3.52
C SER A 35 -15.49 8.54 4.92
N ARG A 36 -16.05 7.45 5.43
CA ARG A 36 -15.75 6.94 6.77
C ARG A 36 -15.14 5.56 6.70
N VAL A 37 -14.13 5.32 7.52
CA VAL A 37 -13.48 4.01 7.72
C VAL A 37 -13.61 3.61 9.18
N LYS A 38 -13.86 2.34 9.46
CA LYS A 38 -13.87 1.78 10.81
C LYS A 38 -12.75 0.77 10.97
N GLY A 39 -11.84 1.04 11.90
CA GLY A 39 -10.74 0.15 12.23
C GLY A 39 -11.05 -0.78 13.41
N GLN A 40 -10.00 -1.41 13.91
CA GLN A 40 -10.00 -2.30 15.07
C GLN A 40 -8.80 -2.03 15.96
N CYS A 41 -8.91 -2.31 17.26
CA CYS A 41 -7.75 -2.29 18.15
C CYS A 41 -7.03 -3.64 18.13
N ARG A 42 -5.71 -3.62 18.35
CA ARG A 42 -4.83 -4.79 18.44
C ARG A 42 -3.77 -4.55 19.52
N ASN A 43 -3.01 -5.60 19.85
CA ASN A 43 -1.91 -5.51 20.82
C ASN A 43 -0.56 -5.63 20.09
N SER A 44 0.38 -4.77 20.46
CA SER A 44 1.77 -4.78 20.02
C SER A 44 2.52 -5.98 20.61
N TYR A 45 3.80 -6.11 20.27
CA TYR A 45 4.65 -7.19 20.76
C TYR A 45 4.78 -7.18 22.29
N HIS A 46 4.95 -6.02 22.92
CA HIS A 46 4.98 -5.88 24.39
C HIS A 46 3.61 -5.60 25.04
N GLY A 47 2.51 -5.77 24.30
CA GLY A 47 1.15 -5.69 24.85
C GLY A 47 0.55 -4.28 24.92
N ARG A 48 1.18 -3.27 24.31
CA ARG A 48 0.59 -1.95 24.11
C ARG A 48 -0.58 -2.04 23.12
N THR A 49 -1.70 -1.43 23.45
CA THR A 49 -2.84 -1.35 22.52
C THR A 49 -2.60 -0.30 21.42
N TYR A 50 -2.88 -0.68 20.18
CA TYR A 50 -2.79 0.18 19.00
C TYR A 50 -4.02 0.02 18.10
N ASN A 51 -4.27 1.00 17.24
CA ASN A 51 -5.35 0.98 16.26
C ASN A 51 -4.84 0.53 14.90
N SER A 52 -5.62 -0.31 14.23
CA SER A 52 -5.34 -0.85 12.91
C SER A 52 -6.50 -0.57 11.97
N PHE A 53 -6.19 -0.04 10.80
CA PHE A 53 -7.12 0.15 9.70
C PHE A 53 -6.52 -0.51 8.46
N THR A 54 -7.14 -1.57 7.97
CA THR A 54 -6.64 -2.37 6.86
C THR A 54 -7.45 -2.16 5.60
N ASN A 55 -6.83 -2.39 4.45
CA ASN A 55 -7.46 -2.38 3.13
C ASN A 55 -8.23 -1.08 2.79
N ILE A 56 -7.78 0.10 3.27
CA ILE A 56 -8.41 1.37 2.91
C ILE A 56 -8.15 1.67 1.42
N PRO A 57 -9.17 1.84 0.58
CA PRO A 57 -8.96 2.17 -0.83
C PRO A 57 -8.45 3.60 -0.98
N TYR A 58 -7.33 3.78 -1.70
CA TYR A 58 -6.77 5.10 -2.01
C TYR A 58 -6.98 5.51 -3.48
N ALA A 59 -7.36 4.57 -4.35
CA ALA A 59 -7.60 4.81 -5.77
C ALA A 59 -8.86 4.10 -6.28
N GLU A 60 -9.44 4.59 -7.38
CA GLU A 60 -10.48 3.85 -8.11
C GLU A 60 -9.92 2.49 -8.60
N PRO A 61 -10.73 1.41 -8.58
CA PRO A 61 -10.31 0.09 -9.05
C PRO A 61 -9.81 0.16 -10.52
N PRO A 62 -8.58 -0.30 -10.81
CA PRO A 62 -7.98 -0.26 -12.15
C PRO A 62 -8.49 -1.39 -13.06
N ILE A 63 -9.80 -1.64 -13.06
CA ILE A 63 -10.45 -2.76 -13.74
C ILE A 63 -11.08 -2.37 -15.07
N GLY A 64 -11.23 -3.34 -15.98
CA GLY A 64 -11.88 -3.14 -17.28
C GLY A 64 -11.21 -2.03 -18.09
N LYS A 65 -11.98 -0.98 -18.47
CA LYS A 65 -11.44 0.17 -19.22
C LYS A 65 -10.39 1.01 -18.46
N ARG A 66 -10.25 0.82 -17.14
CA ARG A 66 -9.19 1.44 -16.33
C ARG A 66 -7.93 0.59 -16.23
N ARG A 67 -7.98 -0.68 -16.67
CA ARG A 67 -6.78 -1.53 -16.74
C ARG A 67 -5.76 -0.88 -17.67
N LEU A 68 -4.49 -0.90 -17.25
CA LEU A 68 -3.37 -0.26 -17.95
C LEU A 68 -3.51 1.25 -18.15
N GLN A 69 -4.24 1.94 -17.26
CA GLN A 69 -4.37 3.40 -17.27
C GLN A 69 -3.82 4.02 -15.97
N LYS A 70 -3.56 5.33 -16.00
CA LYS A 70 -3.12 6.10 -14.82
C LYS A 70 -4.14 5.94 -13.67
N PRO A 71 -3.69 5.76 -12.42
CA PRO A 71 -4.62 5.64 -11.30
C PRO A 71 -5.38 6.94 -11.09
N ARG A 72 -6.57 6.83 -10.52
CA ARG A 72 -7.42 7.97 -10.19
C ARG A 72 -7.71 7.95 -8.69
N PRO A 73 -7.71 9.11 -8.01
CA PRO A 73 -8.14 9.17 -6.62
C PRO A 73 -9.49 8.48 -6.43
N ILE A 74 -9.63 7.71 -5.36
CA ILE A 74 -10.89 7.04 -5.03
C ILE A 74 -12.03 8.07 -4.88
N ARG A 75 -13.24 7.70 -5.30
CA ARG A 75 -14.42 8.56 -5.11
C ARG A 75 -14.97 8.43 -3.69
N PRO A 76 -15.68 9.45 -3.18
CA PRO A 76 -16.45 9.31 -1.94
C PRO A 76 -17.40 8.13 -1.98
N TRP A 77 -17.51 7.43 -0.86
CA TRP A 77 -18.46 6.33 -0.66
C TRP A 77 -19.46 6.68 0.43
N LYS A 78 -20.63 6.03 0.38
CA LYS A 78 -21.66 6.15 1.41
C LYS A 78 -21.47 5.06 2.46
N GLY A 79 -21.90 5.33 3.68
CA GLY A 79 -21.80 4.37 4.79
C GLY A 79 -20.47 4.46 5.54
N ILE A 80 -20.02 3.33 6.07
CA ILE A 80 -18.76 3.17 6.77
C ILE A 80 -18.06 2.00 6.09
N TYR A 81 -16.83 2.21 5.63
CA TYR A 81 -16.00 1.15 5.08
C TYR A 81 -15.39 0.34 6.22
N ASP A 82 -15.59 -0.97 6.19
CA ASP A 82 -15.00 -1.87 7.17
C ASP A 82 -13.51 -2.07 6.87
N ALA A 83 -12.66 -1.40 7.65
CA ALA A 83 -11.21 -1.47 7.54
C ALA A 83 -10.63 -2.43 8.60
N THR A 84 -11.33 -3.54 8.86
CA THR A 84 -10.86 -4.60 9.77
C THR A 84 -10.46 -5.88 9.05
N GLU A 85 -10.95 -6.07 7.82
CA GLU A 85 -10.64 -7.22 6.98
C GLU A 85 -9.25 -7.11 6.38
N GLU A 86 -8.60 -8.26 6.21
CA GLU A 86 -7.26 -8.40 5.66
C GLU A 86 -7.27 -9.22 4.36
N GLY A 87 -6.17 -9.22 3.62
CA GLY A 87 -5.95 -10.20 2.55
C GLY A 87 -6.02 -9.69 1.12
N ILE A 88 -6.26 -8.39 0.88
CA ILE A 88 -6.22 -7.86 -0.48
C ILE A 88 -4.78 -7.81 -0.97
N VAL A 89 -4.48 -8.55 -2.02
CA VAL A 89 -3.22 -8.53 -2.74
C VAL A 89 -3.46 -8.30 -4.22
N CYS A 90 -2.53 -7.62 -4.89
CA CYS A 90 -2.60 -7.43 -6.34
C CYS A 90 -2.39 -8.73 -7.08
N VAL A 91 -2.97 -8.81 -8.29
CA VAL A 91 -2.70 -9.89 -9.25
C VAL A 91 -1.20 -10.08 -9.40
N GLN A 92 -0.72 -11.27 -9.04
CA GLN A 92 0.68 -11.65 -9.06
C GLN A 92 0.85 -13.14 -9.32
N ASP A 93 2.00 -13.50 -9.85
CA ASP A 93 2.36 -14.90 -10.05
C ASP A 93 2.59 -15.58 -8.71
N PRO A 94 2.12 -16.83 -8.55
CA PRO A 94 2.47 -17.59 -7.37
C PRO A 94 3.99 -17.83 -7.38
N VAL A 95 4.63 -17.55 -6.24
CA VAL A 95 6.08 -17.69 -6.07
C VAL A 95 6.52 -19.16 -6.09
N PHE A 96 5.59 -20.06 -5.79
CA PHE A 96 5.75 -21.51 -5.92
C PHE A 96 4.96 -22.04 -7.11
N PRO A 97 5.39 -23.14 -7.74
CA PRO A 97 4.66 -23.74 -8.86
C PRO A 97 3.19 -24.00 -8.46
N SER A 98 2.31 -23.20 -9.04
CA SER A 98 0.86 -23.29 -8.88
C SER A 98 0.25 -22.77 -10.18
N ASP A 99 -0.79 -23.45 -10.64
CA ASP A 99 -1.53 -23.03 -11.84
C ASP A 99 -2.53 -21.90 -11.55
N VAL A 100 -2.56 -21.39 -10.31
CA VAL A 100 -3.53 -20.40 -9.84
C VAL A 100 -2.83 -19.04 -9.59
N MET A 101 -3.23 -18.03 -10.37
CA MET A 101 -2.87 -16.63 -10.09
C MET A 101 -3.46 -16.18 -8.74
N LEU A 102 -2.68 -15.42 -7.98
CA LEU A 102 -3.10 -14.87 -6.70
C LEU A 102 -3.57 -13.43 -6.87
N GLY A 103 -4.57 -13.03 -6.07
CA GLY A 103 -4.97 -11.63 -5.91
C GLY A 103 -6.09 -11.15 -6.83
N THR A 104 -6.29 -9.83 -6.81
CA THR A 104 -7.34 -9.11 -7.56
C THR A 104 -6.74 -7.88 -8.25
N GLU A 105 -7.40 -7.38 -9.30
CA GLU A 105 -7.04 -6.08 -9.90
C GLU A 105 -7.48 -4.92 -9.01
N ASP A 106 -8.56 -5.10 -8.24
CA ASP A 106 -9.02 -4.13 -7.27
C ASP A 106 -8.19 -4.23 -5.99
N CYS A 107 -6.92 -3.81 -6.10
CA CYS A 107 -5.92 -4.01 -5.06
C CYS A 107 -5.27 -2.73 -4.56
N LEU A 108 -5.70 -1.54 -5.05
CA LEU A 108 -5.11 -0.25 -4.70
C LEU A 108 -5.59 0.25 -3.34
N VAL A 109 -5.11 -0.45 -2.31
CA VAL A 109 -5.42 -0.23 -0.90
C VAL A 109 -4.17 0.01 -0.08
N LEU A 110 -4.35 0.64 1.08
CA LEU A 110 -3.31 0.84 2.07
C LEU A 110 -3.79 0.45 3.47
N ASN A 111 -2.84 0.25 4.37
CA ASN A 111 -3.09 -0.03 5.78
C ASN A 111 -2.47 1.07 6.64
N VAL A 112 -3.14 1.46 7.71
CA VAL A 112 -2.63 2.41 8.71
C VAL A 112 -2.61 1.74 10.07
N TYR A 113 -1.45 1.75 10.71
CA TYR A 113 -1.24 1.26 12.07
C TYR A 113 -0.73 2.41 12.91
N THR A 114 -1.39 2.70 14.01
CA THR A 114 -1.04 3.82 14.88
C THR A 114 -1.19 3.40 16.33
N PRO A 115 -0.27 3.78 17.24
CA PRO A 115 -0.49 3.63 18.66
C PRO A 115 -1.77 4.35 19.08
N MET A 116 -2.36 3.92 20.20
CA MET A 116 -3.45 4.69 20.80
C MET A 116 -2.92 6.02 21.31
N ILE A 117 -3.13 7.09 20.53
CA ILE A 117 -2.86 8.45 20.94
C ILE A 117 -4.14 9.01 21.59
N SER A 118 -3.99 9.68 22.73
CA SER A 118 -5.10 10.42 23.33
C SER A 118 -5.67 11.42 22.33
N ARG A 119 -7.00 11.44 22.13
CA ARG A 119 -7.67 12.40 21.22
C ARG A 119 -7.37 13.87 21.57
N ASN A 120 -6.89 14.14 22.79
CA ASN A 120 -6.50 15.47 23.26
C ASN A 120 -5.00 15.78 23.08
N SER A 121 -4.21 14.85 22.53
CA SER A 121 -2.81 15.10 22.22
C SER A 121 -2.72 16.03 21.02
N SER A 122 -2.05 17.17 21.18
CA SER A 122 -1.67 18.05 20.07
C SER A 122 -0.46 17.53 19.29
N THR A 123 0.18 16.46 19.77
CA THR A 123 1.41 15.92 19.18
C THR A 123 1.07 14.90 18.10
N LEU A 124 1.44 15.21 16.87
CA LEU A 124 1.40 14.28 15.74
C LEU A 124 2.72 13.50 15.65
N LEU A 125 2.65 12.21 15.32
CA LEU A 125 3.79 11.31 15.27
C LEU A 125 4.44 11.26 13.88
N PRO A 126 5.75 10.98 13.77
CA PRO A 126 6.38 10.69 12.48
C PRO A 126 5.69 9.52 11.76
N VAL A 127 5.65 9.58 10.43
CA VAL A 127 4.98 8.57 9.60
C VAL A 127 6.01 7.75 8.83
N LEU A 128 6.05 6.44 9.06
CA LEU A 128 6.79 5.50 8.23
C LEU A 128 5.90 5.03 7.08
N PHE A 129 6.20 5.46 5.86
CA PHE A 129 5.53 5.04 4.63
C PHE A 129 6.31 3.90 3.96
N TRP A 130 5.79 2.68 4.06
CA TRP A 130 6.45 1.46 3.61
C TRP A 130 5.97 0.98 2.23
N ILE A 131 6.92 0.84 1.31
CA ILE A 131 6.73 0.28 -0.03
C ILE A 131 7.37 -1.11 -0.06
N HIS A 132 6.54 -2.14 -0.27
CA HIS A 132 7.03 -3.52 -0.30
C HIS A 132 7.91 -3.82 -1.52
N GLY A 133 8.87 -4.74 -1.32
CA GLY A 133 9.69 -5.34 -2.38
C GLY A 133 8.95 -6.41 -3.18
N GLY A 134 9.71 -7.24 -3.89
CA GLY A 134 9.18 -8.36 -4.68
C GLY A 134 9.32 -8.21 -6.20
N ALA A 135 10.46 -7.66 -6.64
CA ALA A 135 10.85 -7.52 -8.04
C ALA A 135 9.81 -6.81 -8.95
N PHE A 136 8.93 -6.00 -8.34
CA PHE A 136 7.74 -5.40 -8.97
C PHE A 136 6.76 -6.43 -9.57
N GLN A 137 6.85 -7.71 -9.18
CA GLN A 137 6.06 -8.83 -9.70
C GLN A 137 5.12 -9.42 -8.66
N PHE A 138 5.53 -9.39 -7.40
CA PHE A 138 4.83 -10.02 -6.29
C PHE A 138 5.01 -9.20 -5.01
N GLY A 139 4.34 -9.62 -3.94
CA GLY A 139 4.29 -8.95 -2.65
C GLY A 139 3.00 -8.18 -2.42
N SER A 140 2.88 -7.60 -1.24
CA SER A 140 1.79 -6.69 -0.86
C SER A 140 2.19 -5.88 0.37
N GLY A 141 1.38 -4.89 0.74
CA GLY A 141 1.54 -4.12 1.99
C GLY A 141 1.36 -4.95 3.26
N MET A 142 0.85 -6.18 3.17
CA MET A 142 0.59 -7.04 4.34
C MET A 142 1.28 -8.40 4.31
N TYR A 143 1.80 -8.83 3.17
CA TYR A 143 2.55 -10.08 3.02
C TYR A 143 3.88 -9.80 2.34
N LEU A 144 4.96 -10.16 3.03
CA LEU A 144 6.32 -10.08 2.56
C LEU A 144 6.79 -11.52 2.27
N LEU A 145 7.31 -11.74 1.06
CA LEU A 145 7.73 -13.07 0.66
C LEU A 145 9.13 -13.35 1.17
N GLY A 146 9.25 -14.34 2.05
CA GLY A 146 10.51 -14.96 2.45
C GLY A 146 10.67 -16.34 1.80
N PHE A 147 11.91 -16.76 1.57
CA PHE A 147 12.30 -18.04 0.97
C PHE A 147 11.55 -19.26 1.56
N GLY A 148 10.40 -19.63 0.99
CA GLY A 148 9.61 -20.80 1.41
C GLY A 148 8.32 -20.53 2.21
N SER A 149 8.01 -19.29 2.59
CA SER A 149 6.82 -18.99 3.41
C SER A 149 6.25 -17.57 3.18
N PHE A 150 4.93 -17.44 3.30
CA PHE A 150 4.24 -16.16 3.35
C PHE A 150 4.44 -15.54 4.74
N ALA A 151 5.46 -14.70 4.90
CA ALA A 151 5.61 -13.94 6.12
C ALA A 151 4.62 -12.76 6.07
N LYS A 152 3.73 -12.67 7.07
CA LYS A 152 2.87 -11.50 7.22
C LYS A 152 3.75 -10.32 7.66
N PHE A 153 3.54 -9.15 7.08
CA PHE A 153 4.03 -7.90 7.66
C PHE A 153 3.29 -7.71 8.99
N ASP A 154 3.99 -7.96 10.09
CA ASP A 154 3.47 -7.76 11.43
C ASP A 154 3.92 -6.40 11.96
N PRO A 155 3.01 -5.41 12.08
CA PRO A 155 3.35 -4.11 12.63
C PRO A 155 3.56 -4.16 14.15
N SER A 156 3.27 -5.28 14.84
CA SER A 156 3.24 -5.37 16.30
C SER A 156 4.52 -4.87 16.99
N PHE A 157 5.70 -5.14 16.41
CA PHE A 157 6.97 -4.65 16.93
C PHE A 157 7.12 -3.12 16.79
N LEU A 158 6.66 -2.55 15.67
CA LEU A 158 6.70 -1.11 15.43
C LEU A 158 5.64 -0.36 16.22
N MET A 159 4.56 -1.03 16.63
CA MET A 159 3.48 -0.45 17.42
C MET A 159 3.81 -0.29 18.90
N ASP A 160 4.98 -0.77 19.35
CA ASP A 160 5.55 -0.36 20.65
C ASP A 160 6.20 1.03 20.57
N GLU A 161 6.58 1.50 19.39
CA GLU A 161 7.22 2.80 19.15
C GLU A 161 6.20 3.92 18.92
N GLU A 162 6.62 5.17 19.13
CA GLU A 162 5.82 6.38 18.88
C GLU A 162 5.84 6.80 17.40
N ILE A 163 5.37 5.91 16.51
CA ILE A 163 5.28 6.17 15.07
C ILE A 163 3.95 5.70 14.48
N VAL A 164 3.54 6.33 13.36
CA VAL A 164 2.45 5.81 12.52
C VAL A 164 3.07 5.04 11.36
N VAL A 165 2.62 3.82 11.12
CA VAL A 165 3.08 2.98 10.01
C VAL A 165 2.00 2.90 8.95
N VAL A 166 2.36 3.22 7.71
CA VAL A 166 1.51 3.04 6.53
C VAL A 166 2.15 2.03 5.60
N THR A 167 1.42 0.99 5.22
CA THR A 167 1.85 0.06 4.16
C THR A 167 0.89 0.14 2.98
N ILE A 168 1.39 -0.05 1.77
CA ILE A 168 0.59 0.12 0.55
C ILE A 168 0.67 -1.11 -0.35
N ASN A 169 -0.38 -1.37 -1.10
CA ASN A 169 -0.30 -2.14 -2.33
C ASN A 169 -0.10 -1.20 -3.53
N TYR A 170 0.51 -1.69 -4.59
CA TYR A 170 0.61 -1.02 -5.90
C TYR A 170 0.54 -2.07 -7.01
N ARG A 171 0.14 -1.69 -8.24
CA ARG A 171 0.05 -2.67 -9.34
C ARG A 171 1.41 -3.29 -9.65
N LEU A 172 1.38 -4.59 -9.90
CA LEU A 172 2.56 -5.43 -10.14
C LEU A 172 2.58 -5.97 -11.57
N GLY A 173 3.72 -6.54 -11.94
CA GLY A 173 3.99 -7.12 -13.25
C GLY A 173 3.59 -6.16 -14.36
N SER A 174 2.96 -6.69 -15.40
CA SER A 174 2.54 -5.85 -16.51
C SER A 174 1.33 -4.97 -16.25
N LEU A 175 0.48 -5.31 -15.27
CA LEU A 175 -0.60 -4.42 -14.90
C LEU A 175 -0.07 -3.09 -14.35
N GLY A 176 1.13 -3.10 -13.74
CA GLY A 176 1.82 -1.92 -13.22
C GLY A 176 2.88 -1.33 -14.14
N PHE A 177 3.52 -2.12 -15.02
CA PHE A 177 4.75 -1.69 -15.70
C PHE A 177 4.81 -1.93 -17.21
N LEU A 178 3.77 -2.52 -17.82
CA LEU A 178 3.68 -2.58 -19.28
C LEU A 178 3.43 -1.18 -19.84
N THR A 179 4.16 -0.82 -20.88
CA THR A 179 3.98 0.46 -21.57
C THR A 179 4.25 0.34 -23.06
N THR A 180 3.56 1.18 -23.82
CA THR A 180 3.88 1.45 -25.22
C THR A 180 4.81 2.64 -25.36
N GLU A 181 5.30 3.28 -24.29
CA GLU A 181 6.13 4.49 -24.35
C GLU A 181 5.44 5.66 -25.08
N ASP A 182 4.11 5.64 -25.12
CA ASP A 182 3.22 6.72 -25.53
C ASP A 182 2.11 6.92 -24.50
N ASP A 183 1.20 7.87 -24.73
CA ASP A 183 0.12 8.16 -23.79
C ASP A 183 -1.02 7.13 -23.78
N VAL A 184 -1.01 6.13 -24.67
CA VAL A 184 -2.09 5.13 -24.75
C VAL A 184 -1.95 4.08 -23.66
N ILE A 185 -0.74 3.53 -23.48
CA ILE A 185 -0.38 2.71 -22.33
C ILE A 185 0.78 3.39 -21.60
N PRO A 186 0.48 4.31 -20.67
CA PRO A 186 1.50 5.14 -20.03
C PRO A 186 2.48 4.30 -19.19
N PRO A 187 3.75 4.74 -19.07
CA PRO A 187 4.72 4.05 -18.25
C PRO A 187 4.48 4.24 -16.76
N ASN A 188 5.10 3.32 -15.99
CA ASN A 188 5.29 3.41 -14.55
C ASN A 188 3.98 3.51 -13.75
N LEU A 189 2.94 2.79 -14.16
CA LEU A 189 1.63 2.81 -13.49
C LEU A 189 1.73 2.40 -12.02
N GLY A 190 2.54 1.39 -11.70
CA GLY A 190 2.82 0.98 -10.31
C GLY A 190 3.48 2.08 -9.48
N LEU A 191 4.45 2.82 -10.03
CA LEU A 191 5.02 3.98 -9.32
C LEU A 191 4.01 5.12 -9.15
N ARG A 192 3.13 5.33 -10.13
CA ARG A 192 2.04 6.32 -10.03
C ARG A 192 1.02 5.92 -8.96
N ASP A 193 0.78 4.63 -8.76
CA ASP A 193 -0.06 4.13 -7.67
C ASP A 193 0.56 4.48 -6.31
N GLN A 194 1.86 4.21 -6.14
CA GLN A 194 2.60 4.54 -4.92
C GLN A 194 2.57 6.05 -4.62
N TYR A 195 2.74 6.88 -5.66
CA TYR A 195 2.65 8.33 -5.53
C TYR A 195 1.26 8.79 -5.10
N LEU A 196 0.19 8.20 -5.68
CA LEU A 196 -1.18 8.51 -5.28
C LEU A 196 -1.48 8.05 -3.85
N ALA A 197 -0.91 6.93 -3.40
CA ALA A 197 -1.01 6.51 -2.01
C ALA A 197 -0.29 7.47 -1.05
N LEU A 198 0.91 7.95 -1.41
CA LEU A 198 1.62 8.96 -0.63
C LEU A 198 0.81 10.27 -0.53
N LYS A 199 0.16 10.67 -1.63
CA LYS A 199 -0.77 11.80 -1.62
C LYS A 199 -1.93 11.58 -0.66
N TRP A 200 -2.55 10.41 -0.69
CA TRP A 200 -3.63 10.07 0.25
C TRP A 200 -3.18 10.19 1.70
N VAL A 201 -1.95 9.74 2.01
CA VAL A 201 -1.36 9.86 3.35
C VAL A 201 -1.23 11.33 3.75
N GLN A 202 -0.69 12.19 2.88
CA GLN A 202 -0.54 13.62 3.19
C GLN A 202 -1.87 14.33 3.45
N GLU A 203 -2.94 13.88 2.80
CA GLU A 203 -4.26 14.48 2.92
C GLU A 203 -5.06 13.99 4.15
N ASN A 204 -4.68 12.87 4.75
CA ASN A 204 -5.50 12.21 5.78
C ASN A 204 -4.76 11.74 7.04
N ILE A 205 -3.43 11.59 7.04
CA ILE A 205 -2.73 10.85 8.11
C ILE A 205 -2.78 11.55 9.48
N ASP A 206 -3.03 12.86 9.50
CA ASP A 206 -3.29 13.63 10.71
C ASP A 206 -4.55 13.16 11.46
N LEU A 207 -5.55 12.68 10.72
CA LEU A 207 -6.77 12.08 11.29
C LEU A 207 -6.50 10.75 11.99
N PHE A 208 -5.35 10.12 11.70
CA PHE A 208 -4.87 8.90 12.34
C PHE A 208 -3.76 9.19 13.36
N GLY A 209 -3.43 10.46 13.62
CA GLY A 209 -2.40 10.85 14.59
C GLY A 209 -0.99 11.00 14.01
N GLY A 210 -0.80 10.84 12.70
CA GLY A 210 0.48 11.02 12.02
C GLY A 210 0.71 12.45 11.55
N ASN A 211 1.96 12.87 11.43
CA ASN A 211 2.33 14.19 10.95
C ASN A 211 2.49 14.18 9.42
N PRO A 212 1.60 14.84 8.65
CA PRO A 212 1.68 14.84 7.18
C PRO A 212 2.89 15.60 6.64
N ARG A 213 3.69 16.25 7.49
CA ARG A 213 4.92 16.97 7.13
C ARG A 213 6.20 16.29 7.66
N ASP A 214 6.07 15.12 8.25
CA ASP A 214 7.20 14.33 8.75
C ASP A 214 7.03 12.88 8.34
N ILE A 215 7.24 12.64 7.04
CA ILE A 215 7.08 11.33 6.42
C ILE A 215 8.46 10.76 6.07
N VAL A 216 8.78 9.59 6.62
CA VAL A 216 9.92 8.77 6.20
C VAL A 216 9.44 7.73 5.19
N ILE A 217 9.91 7.84 3.95
CA ILE A 217 9.63 6.85 2.90
C ILE A 217 10.64 5.70 3.01
N SER A 218 10.16 4.46 3.00
CA SER A 218 11.00 3.29 3.21
C SER A 218 10.59 2.12 2.33
N GLY A 219 11.55 1.26 1.98
CA GLY A 219 11.28 0.04 1.24
C GLY A 219 12.48 -0.88 1.14
N GLU A 220 12.21 -2.13 0.77
CA GLU A 220 13.20 -3.19 0.57
C GLU A 220 13.20 -3.68 -0.88
N SER A 221 14.38 -4.01 -1.42
CA SER A 221 14.54 -4.52 -2.80
C SER A 221 13.85 -3.61 -3.82
N ALA A 222 12.85 -4.09 -4.57
CA ALA A 222 12.04 -3.29 -5.49
C ALA A 222 11.34 -2.09 -4.81
N GLY A 223 11.01 -2.19 -3.53
CA GLY A 223 10.52 -1.10 -2.71
C GLY A 223 11.61 -0.05 -2.46
N ALA A 224 12.86 -0.45 -2.21
CA ALA A 224 13.99 0.47 -2.11
C ALA A 224 14.30 1.16 -3.45
N ALA A 225 14.18 0.45 -4.57
CA ALA A 225 14.24 1.07 -5.90
C ALA A 225 13.10 2.07 -6.11
N SER A 226 11.88 1.74 -5.66
CA SER A 226 10.73 2.66 -5.68
C SER A 226 11.00 3.94 -4.88
N VAL A 227 11.54 3.83 -3.66
CA VAL A 227 11.97 4.97 -2.84
C VAL A 227 12.95 5.85 -3.62
N CYS A 228 13.96 5.24 -4.25
CA CYS A 228 14.93 5.96 -5.09
C CYS A 228 14.25 6.71 -6.25
N TYR A 229 13.31 6.07 -6.96
CA TYR A 229 12.54 6.74 -8.02
C TYR A 229 11.71 7.91 -7.51
N HIS A 230 11.08 7.79 -6.35
CA HIS A 230 10.32 8.88 -5.74
C HIS A 230 11.23 10.04 -5.33
N LEU A 231 12.42 9.78 -4.78
CA LEU A 231 13.39 10.83 -4.45
C LEU A 231 13.89 11.60 -5.67
N LEU A 232 13.99 10.93 -6.83
CA LEU A 232 14.31 11.59 -8.10
C LEU A 232 13.12 12.34 -8.70
N SER A 233 11.89 12.06 -8.25
CA SER A 233 10.70 12.73 -8.73
C SER A 233 10.56 14.13 -8.09
N HIS A 234 10.34 15.16 -8.91
CA HIS A 234 10.17 16.54 -8.44
C HIS A 234 8.71 16.88 -8.08
N GLY A 235 7.91 15.89 -7.68
CA GLY A 235 6.49 16.09 -7.34
C GLY A 235 6.30 16.87 -6.03
N PRO A 236 5.23 17.68 -5.89
CA PRO A 236 5.00 18.46 -4.66
C PRO A 236 4.84 17.60 -3.42
N GLU A 237 4.32 16.38 -3.56
CA GLU A 237 4.18 15.38 -2.50
C GLU A 237 5.54 14.99 -1.91
N MET A 238 6.64 15.04 -2.67
CA MET A 238 7.97 14.74 -2.12
C MET A 238 8.48 15.81 -1.14
N LYS A 239 7.86 17.00 -1.09
CA LYS A 239 8.24 18.05 -0.13
C LYS A 239 7.93 17.70 1.33
N ALA A 240 6.98 16.79 1.55
CA ALA A 240 6.62 16.31 2.89
C ALA A 240 7.49 15.13 3.38
N VAL A 241 8.33 14.59 2.49
CA VAL A 241 9.26 13.51 2.82
C VAL A 241 10.48 14.10 3.52
N THR A 242 10.68 13.75 4.78
CA THR A 242 11.77 14.26 5.64
C THR A 242 12.94 13.29 5.75
N GLY A 243 12.70 12.01 5.46
CA GLY A 243 13.73 10.97 5.46
C GLY A 243 13.43 9.87 4.46
N ALA A 244 14.47 9.11 4.09
CA ALA A 244 14.34 7.97 3.20
C ALA A 244 15.23 6.81 3.65
N ILE A 245 14.68 5.59 3.64
CA ILE A 245 15.39 4.36 4.00
C ILE A 245 15.31 3.39 2.81
N LEU A 246 16.47 3.05 2.24
CA LEU A 246 16.58 2.17 1.08
C LEU A 246 17.30 0.89 1.48
N ILE A 247 16.54 -0.21 1.65
CA ILE A 247 17.09 -1.49 2.11
C ILE A 247 17.37 -2.38 0.90
N SER A 248 18.65 -2.64 0.62
CA SER A 248 19.08 -3.62 -0.41
C SER A 248 18.54 -3.35 -1.84
N GLY A 249 18.36 -2.09 -2.24
CA GLY A 249 17.97 -1.74 -3.60
C GLY A 249 18.09 -0.25 -3.91
N THR A 250 18.27 0.08 -5.19
CA THR A 250 18.33 1.46 -5.71
C THR A 250 17.76 1.50 -7.13
N CYS A 251 17.39 2.70 -7.59
CA CYS A 251 16.95 2.95 -8.96
C CYS A 251 18.06 2.84 -10.03
N LEU A 252 19.31 2.65 -9.60
CA LEU A 252 20.47 2.39 -10.47
C LEU A 252 20.78 0.89 -10.60
N ALA A 253 20.10 0.03 -9.84
CA ALA A 253 20.32 -1.40 -9.95
C ALA A 253 19.93 -1.89 -11.36
N HIS A 254 20.72 -2.81 -11.93
CA HIS A 254 20.52 -3.32 -13.29
C HIS A 254 19.13 -3.95 -13.50
N TRP A 255 18.54 -4.51 -12.44
CA TRP A 255 17.20 -5.09 -12.45
C TRP A 255 16.10 -4.06 -12.27
N ALA A 256 16.41 -2.85 -11.76
CA ALA A 256 15.46 -1.77 -11.44
C ALA A 256 15.00 -1.00 -12.69
N LEU A 257 15.75 -1.09 -13.79
CA LEU A 257 15.44 -0.44 -15.06
C LEU A 257 15.27 -1.49 -16.17
N ASN A 258 14.27 -1.30 -17.04
CA ASN A 258 14.12 -2.12 -18.24
C ASN A 258 14.35 -1.29 -19.51
N LYS A 259 14.96 -1.94 -20.52
CA LYS A 259 15.12 -1.41 -21.88
C LYS A 259 14.16 -2.10 -22.84
N ASP A 260 13.86 -1.43 -23.95
CA ASP A 260 13.04 -1.93 -25.06
C ASP A 260 11.62 -2.39 -24.63
N ILE A 261 11.01 -1.68 -23.67
CA ILE A 261 9.72 -2.11 -23.11
C ILE A 261 8.61 -2.04 -24.14
N ARG A 262 8.60 -1.03 -25.01
CA ARG A 262 7.61 -0.95 -26.11
C ARG A 262 7.62 -2.21 -26.97
N ALA A 263 8.80 -2.68 -27.39
CA ALA A 263 8.93 -3.90 -28.19
C ALA A 263 8.45 -5.14 -27.41
N LYS A 264 8.79 -5.23 -26.11
CA LYS A 264 8.29 -6.29 -25.23
C LYS A 264 6.76 -6.27 -25.13
N ALA A 265 6.13 -5.11 -24.98
CA ALA A 265 4.68 -4.97 -24.92
C ALA A 265 3.98 -5.48 -26.18
N PHE A 266 4.48 -5.14 -27.38
CA PHE A 266 3.90 -5.66 -28.63
C PHE A 266 4.18 -7.14 -28.86
N ASN A 267 5.35 -7.66 -28.46
CA ASN A 267 5.64 -9.09 -28.54
C ASN A 267 4.68 -9.94 -27.70
N VAL A 268 4.08 -9.34 -26.69
CA VAL A 268 3.11 -9.99 -25.83
C VAL A 268 1.77 -10.07 -26.50
N GLY A 269 1.32 -8.98 -27.12
CA GLY A 269 0.16 -9.02 -28.00
C GLY A 269 0.29 -10.11 -29.07
N LYS A 270 1.47 -10.26 -29.67
CA LYS A 270 1.73 -11.33 -30.65
C LYS A 270 1.58 -12.74 -30.06
N LYS A 271 2.14 -12.99 -28.87
CA LYS A 271 2.00 -14.30 -28.17
C LYS A 271 0.55 -14.64 -27.83
N LEU A 272 -0.28 -13.61 -27.70
CA LEU A 272 -1.72 -13.70 -27.49
C LEU A 272 -2.53 -13.93 -28.77
N GLY A 273 -1.89 -14.02 -29.93
CA GLY A 273 -2.56 -14.14 -31.23
C GLY A 273 -3.08 -12.83 -31.80
N TYR A 274 -2.66 -11.68 -31.25
CA TYR A 274 -3.06 -10.37 -31.76
C TYR A 274 -2.16 -9.86 -32.90
N SER A 275 -2.79 -9.09 -33.80
CA SER A 275 -2.13 -8.50 -34.98
C SER A 275 -0.91 -7.65 -34.62
N SER A 276 0.13 -7.74 -35.44
CA SER A 276 1.40 -7.04 -35.29
C SER A 276 1.39 -5.61 -35.85
N ASP A 277 0.25 -4.92 -35.81
CA ASP A 277 0.08 -3.58 -36.40
C ASP A 277 0.84 -2.47 -35.64
N ASN A 278 1.53 -2.82 -34.55
CA ASN A 278 2.24 -1.90 -33.66
C ASN A 278 1.36 -0.72 -33.19
N ASN A 279 0.04 -0.91 -33.16
CA ASN A 279 -0.93 0.11 -32.78
C ASN A 279 -1.25 -0.01 -31.28
N SER A 280 -0.81 0.98 -30.50
CA SER A 280 -0.98 1.00 -29.04
C SER A 280 -2.45 0.97 -28.61
N ALA A 281 -3.35 1.60 -29.38
CA ALA A 281 -4.78 1.63 -29.06
C ALA A 281 -5.45 0.28 -29.32
N ASN A 282 -5.02 -0.45 -30.35
CA ASN A 282 -5.47 -1.81 -30.59
C ASN A 282 -4.99 -2.74 -29.47
N LEU A 283 -3.70 -2.68 -29.14
CA LEU A 283 -3.09 -3.46 -28.07
C LEU A 283 -3.79 -3.22 -26.72
N LEU A 284 -4.07 -1.95 -26.38
CA LEU A 284 -4.81 -1.61 -25.15
C LEU A 284 -6.20 -2.24 -25.13
N ARG A 285 -7.00 -2.09 -26.20
CA ARG A 285 -8.36 -2.67 -26.27
C ARG A 285 -8.34 -4.17 -26.08
N GLN A 286 -7.38 -4.85 -26.69
CA GLN A 286 -7.18 -6.28 -26.56
C GLN A 286 -6.86 -6.67 -25.11
N PHE A 287 -5.88 -6.02 -24.47
CA PHE A 287 -5.56 -6.30 -23.06
C PHE A 287 -6.72 -6.02 -22.11
N GLN A 288 -7.53 -4.99 -22.37
CA GLN A 288 -8.70 -4.66 -21.55
C GLN A 288 -9.86 -5.64 -21.73
N SER A 289 -9.91 -6.38 -22.86
CA SER A 289 -10.93 -7.41 -23.12
C SER A 289 -10.62 -8.77 -22.49
N LEU A 290 -9.37 -9.02 -22.11
CA LEU A 290 -8.96 -10.31 -21.55
C LEU A 290 -9.44 -10.50 -20.11
N PRO A 291 -9.78 -11.73 -19.68
CA PRO A 291 -9.82 -12.07 -18.26
C PRO A 291 -8.47 -11.74 -17.61
N VAL A 292 -8.46 -11.24 -16.37
CA VAL A 292 -7.20 -10.88 -15.70
C VAL A 292 -6.28 -12.10 -15.53
N ASN A 293 -6.85 -13.28 -15.30
CA ASN A 293 -6.11 -14.53 -15.14
C ASN A 293 -5.60 -15.12 -16.47
N THR A 294 -5.71 -14.40 -17.59
CA THR A 294 -5.22 -14.91 -18.88
C THR A 294 -3.69 -15.04 -18.82
N PRO A 295 -3.11 -16.22 -19.08
CA PRO A 295 -1.68 -16.53 -18.92
C PRO A 295 -0.59 -15.71 -19.65
N PRO A 296 -0.88 -14.73 -20.52
CA PRO A 296 0.14 -13.83 -21.04
C PRO A 296 0.18 -12.48 -20.32
N ILE A 297 -0.52 -12.27 -19.19
CA ILE A 297 -0.29 -11.15 -18.27
C ILE A 297 0.81 -11.47 -17.23
N SER A 298 0.92 -12.75 -16.85
CA SER A 298 1.90 -13.35 -15.92
C SER A 298 3.28 -13.57 -16.55
N LEU A 299 3.34 -14.06 -17.80
CA LEU A 299 4.59 -14.29 -18.54
C LEU A 299 5.31 -13.01 -18.97
N LEU A 300 4.83 -11.87 -18.50
CA LEU A 300 5.37 -10.56 -18.77
C LEU A 300 6.46 -10.22 -17.78
N LYS A 301 7.68 -10.58 -18.19
CA LYS A 301 8.91 -10.08 -17.59
C LYS A 301 9.35 -8.64 -17.98
N PRO A 302 8.56 -7.71 -18.59
CA PRO A 302 8.90 -6.29 -18.51
C PRO A 302 8.45 -5.80 -17.14
N THR A 303 9.32 -5.96 -16.16
CA THR A 303 8.98 -5.86 -14.74
C THR A 303 9.57 -4.63 -14.10
N THR A 304 9.94 -3.63 -14.90
CA THR A 304 10.61 -2.47 -14.33
C THR A 304 10.35 -1.17 -15.05
N VAL A 305 10.79 -0.11 -14.39
CA VAL A 305 10.54 1.30 -14.67
C VAL A 305 11.19 1.69 -16.00
N VAL A 306 10.61 2.69 -16.67
CA VAL A 306 11.22 3.39 -17.81
C VAL A 306 11.57 4.80 -17.36
N TYR A 307 12.81 5.25 -17.61
CA TYR A 307 13.17 6.66 -17.44
C TYR A 307 12.49 7.49 -18.53
N GLN A 308 11.79 8.54 -18.13
CA GLN A 308 11.30 9.61 -19.00
C GLN A 308 11.81 10.94 -18.45
#